data_AF-A0A0F3RUP8-F1
#
_entry.id   AF-A0A0F3RUP8-F1
#
_cell.length_a   1.000
_cell.length_b   1.000
_cell.length_c   1.000
_cell.angle_alpha   90.00
_cell.angle_beta   90.00
_cell.angle_gamma   90.00
#
_symmetry.space_group_name_H-M   'P 1'
#
loop_
_entity.id
_entity.type
_entity.pdbx_description
1 polymer ?
#
loop_
_entity_poly.entity_id
_entity_poly.type
_entity_poly.pdbx_seq_one_letter_code
_entity_poly.pdbx_strand_id
1 'polypeptide(L)'
;MKLPDDFITKYQRLLGAEAPAFLAALTEPANTAGYRVNPERQVPAKLTSAPAVPYAPWGYFGTVKGRSLVHQSGTVYSQEPSAMFVGATAAPARGERVLDLCAAPGGKTTHLASYLQGTGLLVTNEINRKRVRVLAENVERFGVANALILNDSPDTLSPVFPDFFDKVLVDAPCSGEGMFRKDPGAMDYWSLDYVDECASRQREILTEAVKMVKPGGQLIYSTCTFAPEEDEQMMAWLVKTFPDFQLVPVEKTGGVIDAKPEWADGNPDLKNAARLFPNRLQGEGHFVAKLQRAATAEGGQPHGQAHLGTALTGEQRRLWADFARTVLGDAAPTGDLITIKDQLFAVPANLPALKHAHVFRPGLHLGTFKKNRFEPAYALALASDPQRVTQTLAIDQDQWIAWVHGEALSLTTAPTKGWYLLTCDHQPVGFGKVVGQTVKNFFPKGLRFTVYPDDLD
;
A
#
# COMPACT_ATOMS: atom_id res chain seq x y z
N MET A 1 -7.12 -28.49 11.81
CA MET A 1 -6.97 -27.24 12.58
C MET A 1 -7.79 -27.36 13.85
N LYS A 2 -7.27 -27.01 15.03
CA LYS A 2 -8.05 -26.97 16.27
C LYS A 2 -8.17 -25.50 16.70
N LEU A 3 -9.39 -24.95 16.62
CA LEU A 3 -9.67 -23.58 17.08
C LEU A 3 -9.62 -23.52 18.62
N PRO A 4 -9.29 -22.36 19.23
CA PRO A 4 -9.35 -22.18 20.69
C PRO A 4 -10.77 -22.41 21.25
N ASP A 5 -10.88 -23.05 22.42
CA ASP A 5 -12.19 -23.41 23.00
C ASP A 5 -13.01 -22.16 23.39
N ASP A 6 -12.35 -21.12 23.88
CA ASP A 6 -12.98 -19.82 24.18
C ASP A 6 -13.47 -19.12 22.90
N PHE A 7 -12.72 -19.24 21.79
CA PHE A 7 -13.14 -18.71 20.49
C PHE A 7 -14.43 -19.39 20.03
N ILE A 8 -14.48 -20.72 20.09
CA ILE A 8 -15.67 -21.51 19.72
C ILE A 8 -16.86 -21.07 20.58
N THR A 9 -16.68 -21.01 21.90
CA THR A 9 -17.75 -20.65 22.85
C THR A 9 -18.27 -19.23 22.59
N LYS A 10 -17.35 -18.27 22.37
CA LYS A 10 -17.69 -16.88 22.04
C LYS A 10 -18.53 -16.79 20.77
N TYR A 11 -18.09 -17.41 19.67
CA TYR A 11 -18.80 -17.30 18.39
C TYR A 11 -20.07 -18.16 18.30
N GLN A 12 -20.18 -19.25 19.06
CA GLN A 12 -21.45 -19.96 19.24
C GLN A 12 -22.51 -19.06 19.88
N ARG A 13 -22.13 -18.29 20.90
CA ARG A 13 -23.03 -17.33 21.55
C ARG A 13 -23.40 -16.17 20.63
N LEU A 14 -22.42 -15.58 19.93
CA LEU A 14 -22.64 -14.40 19.09
C LEU A 14 -23.42 -14.69 17.80
N LEU A 15 -23.15 -15.81 17.15
CA LEU A 15 -23.74 -16.16 15.85
C LEU A 15 -24.94 -17.11 15.94
N GLY A 16 -25.14 -17.77 17.09
CA GLY A 16 -26.25 -18.68 17.31
C GLY A 16 -26.35 -19.75 16.21
N ALA A 17 -27.46 -19.73 15.46
CA ALA A 17 -27.71 -20.67 14.37
C ALA A 17 -26.70 -20.58 13.20
N GLU A 18 -26.00 -19.45 13.04
CA GLU A 18 -24.98 -19.28 11.99
C GLU A 18 -23.60 -19.81 12.40
N ALA A 19 -23.37 -20.05 13.70
CA ALA A 19 -22.07 -20.42 14.22
C ALA A 19 -21.48 -21.70 13.60
N PRO A 20 -22.24 -22.80 13.37
CA PRO A 20 -21.67 -24.01 12.78
C PRO A 20 -21.06 -23.77 11.39
N ALA A 21 -21.72 -22.98 10.53
CA ALA A 21 -21.23 -22.68 9.19
C ALA A 21 -19.98 -21.79 9.22
N PHE A 22 -19.95 -20.79 10.11
CA PHE A 22 -18.78 -19.93 10.32
C PHE A 22 -17.55 -20.71 10.83
N LEU A 23 -17.73 -21.52 11.87
CA LEU A 23 -16.65 -22.32 12.45
C LEU A 23 -16.14 -23.37 11.45
N ALA A 24 -17.02 -23.99 10.67
CA ALA A 24 -16.63 -24.92 9.61
C ALA A 24 -15.73 -24.24 8.57
N ALA A 25 -16.10 -23.04 8.09
CA ALA A 25 -15.32 -22.29 7.11
C ALA A 25 -13.89 -21.95 7.58
N LEU A 26 -13.69 -21.78 8.90
CA LEU A 26 -12.35 -21.57 9.49
C LEU A 26 -11.48 -22.82 9.54
N THR A 27 -12.08 -24.01 9.44
CA THR A 27 -11.35 -25.29 9.44
C THR A 27 -11.05 -25.82 8.05
N GLU A 28 -11.73 -25.29 7.03
CA GLU A 28 -11.45 -25.58 5.63
C GLU A 28 -10.17 -24.86 5.18
N PRO A 29 -9.32 -25.51 4.35
CA PRO A 29 -8.09 -24.89 3.85
C PRO A 29 -8.34 -23.50 3.25
N ALA A 30 -7.41 -22.56 3.50
CA ALA A 30 -7.39 -21.25 2.86
C ALA A 30 -7.18 -21.40 1.34
N ASN A 31 -8.26 -21.66 0.60
CA ASN A 31 -8.21 -21.80 -0.85
C ASN A 31 -8.40 -20.47 -1.58
N THR A 32 -8.43 -19.35 -0.84
CA THR A 32 -8.70 -18.03 -1.42
C THR A 32 -7.42 -17.19 -1.47
N ALA A 33 -6.66 -17.39 -2.55
CA ALA A 33 -5.60 -16.47 -2.93
C ALA A 33 -6.17 -15.35 -3.80
N GLY A 34 -5.57 -14.17 -3.69
CA GLY A 34 -5.91 -13.02 -4.53
C GLY A 34 -4.70 -12.19 -4.88
N TYR A 35 -4.86 -11.41 -5.94
CA TYR A 35 -3.93 -10.35 -6.29
C TYR A 35 -4.71 -9.18 -6.86
N ARG A 36 -4.07 -8.01 -6.82
CA ARG A 36 -4.59 -6.78 -7.38
C ARG A 36 -3.68 -6.32 -8.49
N VAL A 37 -4.24 -5.98 -9.65
CA VAL A 37 -3.48 -5.41 -10.75
C VAL A 37 -3.23 -3.91 -10.51
N ASN A 38 -2.12 -3.40 -11.02
CA ASN A 38 -1.79 -1.99 -10.97
C ASN A 38 -2.41 -1.28 -12.20
N PRO A 39 -3.40 -0.40 -12.03
CA PRO A 39 -4.05 0.27 -13.15
C PRO A 39 -3.17 1.30 -13.86
N GLU A 40 -2.02 1.67 -13.28
CA GLU A 40 -1.03 2.54 -13.94
C GLU A 40 -0.08 1.75 -14.85
N ARG A 41 -0.32 0.45 -15.05
CA ARG A 41 0.49 -0.43 -15.90
C ARG A 41 -0.30 -0.96 -17.08
N GLN A 42 0.43 -1.33 -18.12
CA GLN A 42 -0.10 -2.24 -19.13
C GLN A 42 -0.22 -3.64 -18.50
N VAL A 43 -1.44 -4.06 -18.18
CA VAL A 43 -1.69 -5.34 -17.51
C VAL A 43 -1.82 -6.46 -18.56
N PRO A 44 -1.02 -7.54 -18.49
CA PRO A 44 -1.20 -8.71 -19.33
C PRO A 44 -2.62 -9.30 -19.22
N ALA A 45 -3.23 -9.64 -20.35
CA ALA A 45 -4.61 -10.13 -20.41
C ALA A 45 -4.86 -11.37 -19.53
N LYS A 46 -3.85 -12.23 -19.34
CA LYS A 46 -3.91 -13.41 -18.47
C LYS A 46 -4.25 -13.09 -17.01
N LEU A 47 -3.86 -11.90 -16.53
CA LEU A 47 -4.16 -11.46 -15.17
C LEU A 47 -5.61 -10.96 -15.05
N THR A 48 -6.18 -10.41 -16.12
CA THR A 48 -7.55 -9.90 -16.10
C THR A 48 -8.59 -10.93 -16.53
N SER A 49 -8.17 -12.10 -17.04
CA SER A 49 -9.06 -13.23 -17.36
C SER A 49 -9.43 -14.08 -16.15
N ALA A 50 -8.74 -13.91 -15.01
CA ALA A 50 -9.08 -14.58 -13.77
C ALA A 50 -10.44 -14.06 -13.23
N PRO A 51 -11.15 -14.84 -12.38
CA PRO A 51 -12.37 -14.37 -11.75
C PRO A 51 -12.12 -13.10 -10.92
N ALA A 52 -12.90 -12.05 -11.17
CA ALA A 52 -12.78 -10.78 -10.45
C ALA A 52 -13.31 -10.90 -9.01
N VAL A 53 -12.69 -10.16 -8.09
CA VAL A 53 -13.20 -10.00 -6.71
C VAL A 53 -14.38 -9.03 -6.74
N PRO A 54 -15.61 -9.45 -6.38
CA PRO A 54 -16.84 -8.71 -6.67
C PRO A 54 -16.98 -7.37 -5.92
N TYR A 55 -16.20 -7.18 -4.86
CA TYR A 55 -16.25 -6.02 -3.97
C TYR A 55 -14.95 -5.22 -3.96
N ALA A 56 -14.03 -5.47 -4.90
CA ALA A 56 -12.75 -4.77 -4.96
C ALA A 56 -12.31 -4.51 -6.42
N PRO A 57 -12.30 -3.25 -6.87
CA PRO A 57 -11.74 -2.89 -8.16
C PRO A 57 -10.29 -3.39 -8.30
N TRP A 58 -9.96 -3.83 -9.52
CA TRP A 58 -8.64 -4.38 -9.88
C TRP A 58 -8.24 -5.67 -9.14
N GLY A 59 -9.11 -6.22 -8.30
CA GLY A 59 -8.89 -7.46 -7.56
C GLY A 59 -9.31 -8.69 -8.37
N TYR A 60 -8.49 -9.72 -8.34
CA TYR A 60 -8.75 -11.00 -8.99
C TYR A 60 -8.39 -12.16 -8.05
N PHE A 61 -9.15 -13.25 -8.14
CA PHE A 61 -8.82 -14.50 -7.47
C PHE A 61 -7.68 -15.22 -8.20
N GLY A 62 -6.74 -15.77 -7.44
CA GLY A 62 -5.60 -16.50 -7.98
C GLY A 62 -4.30 -16.21 -7.25
N THR A 63 -3.22 -16.85 -7.71
CA THR A 63 -1.89 -16.68 -7.13
C THR A 63 -0.96 -16.01 -8.12
N VAL A 64 -0.03 -15.22 -7.60
CA VAL A 64 1.10 -14.66 -8.36
C VAL A 64 2.39 -15.13 -7.71
N LYS A 65 3.32 -15.61 -8.53
CA LYS A 65 4.66 -16.01 -8.07
C LYS A 65 5.50 -14.77 -7.77
N GLY A 66 6.12 -14.74 -6.59
CA GLY A 66 6.93 -13.61 -6.12
C GLY A 66 8.22 -13.35 -6.93
N ARG A 67 8.60 -14.26 -7.83
CA ARG A 67 9.76 -14.12 -8.72
C ARG A 67 9.36 -14.00 -10.20
N SER A 68 8.08 -13.85 -10.49
CA SER A 68 7.60 -13.58 -11.85
C SER A 68 7.93 -12.15 -12.30
N LEU A 69 7.95 -11.94 -13.62
CA LEU A 69 8.11 -10.63 -14.24
C LEU A 69 7.07 -9.62 -13.72
N VAL A 70 5.78 -10.00 -13.74
CA VAL A 70 4.66 -9.12 -13.35
C VAL A 70 4.72 -8.71 -11.87
N HIS A 71 5.28 -9.56 -11.01
CA HIS A 71 5.54 -9.19 -9.62
C HIS A 71 6.73 -8.23 -9.53
N GLN A 72 7.86 -8.54 -10.17
CA GLN A 72 9.08 -7.72 -10.13
C GLN A 72 8.86 -6.31 -10.67
N SER A 73 8.08 -6.15 -11.74
CA SER A 73 7.72 -4.85 -12.34
C SER A 73 6.63 -4.09 -11.58
N GLY A 74 6.02 -4.71 -10.56
CA GLY A 74 4.91 -4.13 -9.80
C GLY A 74 3.62 -3.96 -10.61
N THR A 75 3.42 -4.82 -11.61
CA THR A 75 2.16 -4.92 -12.37
C THR A 75 1.05 -5.51 -11.51
N VAL A 76 1.41 -6.24 -10.46
CA VAL A 76 0.48 -6.82 -9.50
C VAL A 76 0.99 -6.69 -8.07
N TYR A 77 0.05 -6.75 -7.12
CA TYR A 77 0.31 -6.91 -5.70
C TYR A 77 -0.47 -8.12 -5.18
N SER A 78 0.20 -9.08 -4.55
CA SER A 78 -0.47 -10.22 -3.91
C SER A 78 -1.19 -9.74 -2.64
N GLN A 79 -2.51 -9.84 -2.62
CA GLN A 79 -3.33 -9.34 -1.52
C GLN A 79 -4.50 -10.30 -1.29
N GLU A 80 -4.75 -10.62 -0.03
CA GLU A 80 -5.91 -11.43 0.34
C GLU A 80 -7.22 -10.69 -0.08
N PRO A 81 -8.20 -11.37 -0.71
CA PRO A 81 -9.38 -10.71 -1.28
C PRO A 81 -10.16 -9.84 -0.30
N SER A 82 -10.50 -10.33 0.90
CA SER A 82 -11.26 -9.53 1.88
C SER A 82 -10.51 -8.25 2.29
N ALA A 83 -9.18 -8.29 2.36
CA ALA A 83 -8.34 -7.12 2.62
C ALA A 83 -8.36 -6.06 1.50
N MET A 84 -8.77 -6.42 0.28
CA MET A 84 -8.90 -5.45 -0.82
C MET A 84 -10.10 -4.52 -0.62
N PHE A 85 -11.13 -4.96 0.10
CA PHE A 85 -12.34 -4.18 0.39
C PHE A 85 -12.02 -2.88 1.16
N VAL A 86 -10.96 -2.89 1.97
CA VAL A 86 -10.48 -1.73 2.73
C VAL A 86 -10.12 -0.56 1.81
N GLY A 87 -9.25 -0.81 0.81
CA GLY A 87 -8.84 0.21 -0.14
C GLY A 87 -9.97 0.64 -1.08
N ALA A 88 -10.87 -0.28 -1.43
CA ALA A 88 -12.08 0.01 -2.21
C ALA A 88 -13.08 0.90 -1.44
N THR A 89 -13.17 0.72 -0.12
CA THR A 89 -14.01 1.56 0.74
C THR A 89 -13.43 2.97 0.89
N ALA A 90 -12.10 3.07 0.97
CA ALA A 90 -11.41 4.36 1.07
C ALA A 90 -11.46 5.17 -0.23
N ALA A 91 -11.23 4.53 -1.38
CA ALA A 91 -11.33 5.10 -2.73
C ALA A 91 -10.98 6.61 -2.81
N PRO A 92 -9.72 6.99 -2.53
CA PRO A 92 -9.33 8.39 -2.57
C PRO A 92 -9.49 8.99 -3.98
N ALA A 93 -9.88 10.25 -4.07
CA ALA A 93 -9.94 10.94 -5.35
C ALA A 93 -8.54 11.43 -5.74
N ARG A 94 -8.30 11.55 -7.05
CA ARG A 94 -7.08 12.19 -7.58
C ARG A 94 -6.88 13.57 -6.95
N GLY A 95 -5.66 13.86 -6.50
CA GLY A 95 -5.30 15.14 -5.88
C GLY A 95 -5.50 15.21 -4.36
N GLU A 96 -6.17 14.24 -3.73
CA GLU A 96 -6.36 14.23 -2.28
C GLU A 96 -5.05 13.97 -1.51
N ARG A 97 -5.02 14.43 -0.26
CA ARG A 97 -4.03 14.10 0.75
C ARG A 97 -4.55 12.93 1.58
N VAL A 98 -3.85 11.81 1.52
CA VAL A 98 -4.26 10.55 2.14
C VAL A 98 -3.18 10.07 3.10
N LEU A 99 -3.59 9.56 4.25
CA LEU A 99 -2.72 8.90 5.22
C LEU A 99 -3.09 7.41 5.33
N ASP A 100 -2.11 6.53 5.12
CA ASP A 100 -2.15 5.13 5.58
C ASP A 100 -1.32 5.04 6.87
N LEU A 101 -1.97 4.96 8.02
CA LEU A 101 -1.31 5.13 9.33
C LEU A 101 -0.57 3.87 9.81
N CYS A 102 -0.99 2.69 9.35
CA CYS A 102 -0.49 1.37 9.77
C CYS A 102 -0.18 0.52 8.54
N ALA A 103 0.79 0.97 7.75
CA ALA A 103 0.82 0.68 6.33
C ALA A 103 1.52 -0.61 5.92
N ALA A 104 2.47 -1.15 6.69
CA ALA A 104 3.24 -2.29 6.21
C ALA A 104 2.37 -3.56 6.15
N PRO A 105 2.58 -4.45 5.16
CA PRO A 105 3.65 -4.43 4.16
C PRO A 105 3.41 -3.50 2.95
N GLY A 106 2.27 -2.81 2.86
CA GLY A 106 1.98 -1.85 1.78
C GLY A 106 0.80 -2.20 0.88
N GLY A 107 0.01 -3.23 1.20
CA GLY A 107 -1.13 -3.64 0.38
C GLY A 107 -2.20 -2.56 0.28
N LYS A 108 -2.52 -1.89 1.39
CA LYS A 108 -3.49 -0.79 1.43
C LYS A 108 -2.89 0.48 0.83
N THR A 109 -1.66 0.84 1.18
CA THR A 109 -0.90 1.94 0.55
C THR A 109 -0.89 1.85 -0.98
N THR A 110 -0.53 0.71 -1.56
CA THR A 110 -0.51 0.55 -3.02
C THR A 110 -1.91 0.58 -3.63
N HIS A 111 -2.95 0.19 -2.88
CA HIS A 111 -4.34 0.26 -3.33
C HIS A 111 -4.83 1.71 -3.36
N LEU A 112 -4.53 2.49 -2.31
CA LEU A 112 -4.78 3.93 -2.29
C LEU A 112 -4.05 4.64 -3.43
N ALA A 113 -2.79 4.29 -3.68
CA ALA A 113 -2.00 4.84 -4.78
C ALA A 113 -2.66 4.62 -6.15
N SER A 114 -3.27 3.45 -6.38
CA SER A 114 -3.97 3.13 -7.62
C SER A 114 -5.16 4.03 -7.92
N TYR A 115 -5.81 4.58 -6.90
CA TYR A 115 -6.86 5.58 -7.07
C TYR A 115 -6.27 7.00 -7.25
N LEU A 116 -5.20 7.33 -6.52
CA LEU A 116 -4.53 8.63 -6.62
C LEU A 116 -3.85 8.85 -7.97
N GLN A 117 -3.41 7.78 -8.64
CA GLN A 117 -2.80 7.81 -9.99
C GLN A 117 -1.66 8.85 -10.09
N GLY A 118 -0.73 8.78 -9.14
CA GLY A 118 0.42 9.67 -9.01
C GLY A 118 0.10 11.12 -8.61
N THR A 119 -1.15 11.47 -8.28
CA THR A 119 -1.54 12.85 -7.90
C THR A 119 -1.87 13.01 -6.42
N GLY A 120 -1.84 14.25 -5.93
CA GLY A 120 -2.06 14.52 -4.51
C GLY A 120 -0.88 14.08 -3.66
N LEU A 121 -1.15 13.66 -2.43
CA LEU A 121 -0.13 13.25 -1.47
C LEU A 121 -0.56 11.94 -0.80
N LEU A 122 0.31 10.93 -0.80
CA LEU A 122 0.13 9.72 -0.02
C LEU A 122 1.17 9.66 1.09
N VAL A 123 0.76 9.94 2.33
CA VAL A 123 1.61 9.67 3.50
C VAL A 123 1.36 8.24 3.94
N THR A 124 2.43 7.47 4.12
CA THR A 124 2.36 6.08 4.55
C THR A 124 3.29 5.89 5.73
N ASN A 125 2.75 5.39 6.84
CA ASN A 125 3.45 5.26 8.11
C ASN A 125 3.50 3.81 8.57
N GLU A 126 4.66 3.40 9.06
CA GLU A 126 4.83 2.12 9.74
C GLU A 126 5.67 2.35 10.98
N ILE A 127 5.16 2.02 12.16
CA ILE A 127 5.87 2.22 13.43
C ILE A 127 7.09 1.27 13.57
N ASN A 128 7.01 0.07 13.03
CA ASN A 128 8.06 -0.94 13.14
C ASN A 128 9.21 -0.70 12.14
N ARG A 129 10.40 -0.38 12.68
CA ARG A 129 11.63 -0.12 11.93
C ARG A 129 12.06 -1.23 10.95
N LYS A 130 11.69 -2.49 11.20
CA LYS A 130 11.99 -3.60 10.28
C LYS A 130 10.97 -3.65 9.13
N ARG A 131 9.69 -3.47 9.45
CA ARG A 131 8.59 -3.55 8.47
C ARG A 131 8.53 -2.34 7.53
N VAL A 132 8.99 -1.16 7.96
CA VAL A 132 9.04 0.03 7.08
C VAL A 132 9.93 -0.18 5.84
N ARG A 133 10.96 -1.04 5.94
CA ARG A 133 11.77 -1.41 4.77
C ARG A 133 10.97 -2.18 3.74
N VAL A 134 10.18 -3.16 4.18
CA VAL A 134 9.28 -3.95 3.33
C VAL A 134 8.22 -3.06 2.69
N LEU A 135 7.65 -2.12 3.47
CA LEU A 135 6.74 -1.09 2.95
C LEU A 135 7.41 -0.28 1.83
N ALA A 136 8.61 0.25 2.07
CA ALA A 136 9.32 1.06 1.08
C ALA A 136 9.68 0.28 -0.19
N GLU A 137 10.07 -0.99 -0.07
CA GLU A 137 10.31 -1.87 -1.21
C GLU A 137 9.04 -2.11 -2.03
N ASN A 138 7.89 -2.31 -1.38
CA ASN A 138 6.60 -2.47 -2.05
C ASN A 138 6.13 -1.19 -2.75
N VAL A 139 6.25 -0.05 -2.08
CA VAL A 139 5.92 1.28 -2.65
C VAL A 139 6.80 1.57 -3.87
N GLU A 140 8.10 1.27 -3.78
CA GLU A 140 9.04 1.36 -4.89
C GLU A 140 8.66 0.45 -6.04
N ARG A 141 8.42 -0.83 -5.74
CA ARG A 141 8.08 -1.85 -6.72
C ARG A 141 6.83 -1.49 -7.51
N PHE A 142 5.81 -1.01 -6.79
CA PHE A 142 4.53 -0.63 -7.36
C PHE A 142 4.58 0.69 -8.14
N GLY A 143 5.72 1.40 -8.15
CA GLY A 143 5.93 2.62 -8.93
C GLY A 143 5.25 3.87 -8.35
N VAL A 144 4.98 3.90 -7.04
CA VAL A 144 4.25 5.02 -6.42
C VAL A 144 5.16 6.25 -6.32
N ALA A 145 4.82 7.32 -7.04
CA ALA A 145 5.65 8.52 -7.17
C ALA A 145 5.37 9.62 -6.14
N ASN A 146 4.16 9.67 -5.58
CA ASN A 146 3.67 10.74 -4.70
C ASN A 146 3.64 10.34 -3.20
N ALA A 147 4.46 9.35 -2.81
CA ALA A 147 4.46 8.83 -1.46
C ALA A 147 5.54 9.43 -0.54
N LEU A 148 5.14 9.87 0.66
CA LEU A 148 6.02 10.18 1.79
C LEU A 148 5.98 9.01 2.79
N ILE A 149 7.12 8.38 3.07
CA ILE A 149 7.19 7.25 4.00
C ILE A 149 7.74 7.73 5.35
N LEU A 150 6.95 7.53 6.41
CA LEU A 150 7.27 7.87 7.79
C LEU A 150 7.47 6.61 8.63
N ASN A 151 8.14 6.75 9.78
CA ASN A 151 8.38 5.66 10.72
C ASN A 151 8.21 6.15 12.16
N ASP A 152 6.98 6.46 12.54
CA ASP A 152 6.64 7.01 13.85
C ASP A 152 5.34 6.44 14.42
N SER A 153 5.09 6.76 15.68
CA SER A 153 3.83 6.48 16.36
C SER A 153 2.76 7.55 16.01
N PRO A 154 1.46 7.21 16.08
CA PRO A 154 0.38 8.14 15.78
C PRO A 154 0.42 9.46 16.59
N ASP A 155 0.81 9.41 17.86
CA ASP A 155 0.93 10.56 18.77
C ASP A 155 2.10 11.49 18.41
N THR A 156 3.10 10.98 17.70
CA THR A 156 4.16 11.81 17.11
C THR A 156 3.68 12.51 15.84
N LEU A 157 2.78 11.87 15.08
CA LEU A 157 2.31 12.36 13.78
C LEU A 157 1.13 13.34 13.89
N SER A 158 0.23 13.16 14.85
CA SER A 158 -0.95 14.01 14.98
C SER A 158 -0.65 15.50 15.18
N PRO A 159 0.42 15.90 15.91
CA PRO A 159 0.81 17.31 16.03
C PRO A 159 1.48 17.85 14.75
N VAL A 160 2.02 16.97 13.90
CA VAL A 160 2.65 17.33 12.61
C VAL A 160 1.59 17.57 11.54
N PHE A 161 0.50 16.80 11.58
CA PHE A 161 -0.57 16.82 10.58
C PHE A 161 -1.96 17.13 11.16
N PRO A 162 -2.14 18.18 11.99
CA PRO A 162 -3.46 18.53 12.50
C PRO A 162 -4.38 18.88 11.33
N ASP A 163 -5.54 18.21 11.27
CA ASP A 163 -6.62 18.49 10.32
C ASP A 163 -6.18 18.56 8.85
N PHE A 164 -5.22 17.72 8.49
CA PHE A 164 -4.51 17.83 7.22
C PHE A 164 -5.04 16.92 6.12
N PHE A 165 -5.46 15.70 6.45
CA PHE A 165 -5.77 14.70 5.43
C PHE A 165 -7.24 14.72 5.02
N ASP A 166 -7.47 14.60 3.72
CA ASP A 166 -8.78 14.36 3.13
C ASP A 166 -9.29 12.97 3.53
N LYS A 167 -8.39 11.98 3.59
CA LYS A 167 -8.69 10.62 4.06
C LYS A 167 -7.58 10.08 4.98
N VAL A 168 -7.96 9.50 6.10
CA VAL A 168 -7.07 8.73 6.98
C VAL A 168 -7.54 7.28 7.00
N LEU A 169 -6.63 6.35 6.75
CA LEU A 169 -6.87 4.91 6.79
C LEU A 169 -6.12 4.31 7.99
N VAL A 170 -6.85 3.60 8.83
CA VAL A 170 -6.34 2.88 10.00
C VAL A 170 -6.70 1.41 9.83
N ASP A 171 -5.78 0.65 9.22
CA ASP A 171 -5.81 -0.82 9.22
C ASP A 171 -5.15 -1.29 10.52
N ALA A 172 -5.96 -1.42 11.56
CA ALA A 172 -5.43 -1.46 12.92
C ALA A 172 -4.79 -2.81 13.25
N PRO A 173 -3.71 -2.83 14.06
CA PRO A 173 -3.26 -4.06 14.69
C PRO A 173 -4.41 -4.62 15.55
N CYS A 174 -4.77 -5.88 15.31
CA CYS A 174 -5.92 -6.54 15.92
C CYS A 174 -5.56 -7.97 16.36
N SER A 175 -6.50 -8.66 17.00
CA SER A 175 -6.34 -10.06 17.42
C SER A 175 -6.14 -11.04 16.26
N GLY A 176 -6.45 -10.63 15.02
CA GLY A 176 -6.07 -11.36 13.82
C GLY A 176 -6.82 -12.69 13.60
N GLU A 177 -8.05 -12.80 14.08
CA GLU A 177 -8.85 -14.03 13.97
C GLU A 177 -9.08 -14.49 12.52
N GLY A 178 -9.18 -13.54 11.57
CA GLY A 178 -9.24 -13.84 10.15
C GLY A 178 -7.96 -14.47 9.59
N MET A 179 -6.84 -14.40 10.30
CA MET A 179 -5.57 -15.01 9.89
C MET A 179 -5.48 -16.49 10.24
N PHE A 180 -6.35 -17.05 11.08
CA PHE A 180 -6.23 -18.43 11.58
C PHE A 180 -6.04 -19.48 10.47
N ARG A 181 -6.72 -19.32 9.33
CA ARG A 181 -6.60 -20.22 8.17
C ARG A 181 -5.26 -20.12 7.44
N LYS A 182 -4.66 -18.92 7.39
CA LYS A 182 -3.43 -18.63 6.62
C LYS A 182 -2.16 -18.68 7.46
N ASP A 183 -2.28 -18.36 8.73
CA ASP A 183 -1.22 -18.42 9.73
C ASP A 183 -1.77 -19.14 10.98
N PRO A 184 -1.68 -20.49 11.03
CA PRO A 184 -2.16 -21.25 12.18
C PRO A 184 -1.49 -20.85 13.51
N GLY A 185 -0.28 -20.27 13.47
CA GLY A 185 0.39 -19.76 14.66
C GLY A 185 -0.35 -18.58 15.30
N ALA A 186 -1.28 -17.93 14.58
CA ALA A 186 -2.14 -16.90 15.12
C ALA A 186 -3.05 -17.39 16.26
N MET A 187 -3.40 -18.68 16.26
CA MET A 187 -4.20 -19.27 17.33
C MET A 187 -3.42 -19.45 18.64
N ASP A 188 -2.08 -19.57 18.58
CA ASP A 188 -1.25 -19.87 19.74
C ASP A 188 -1.15 -18.69 20.73
N TYR A 189 -1.30 -17.46 20.23
CA TYR A 189 -1.27 -16.24 21.03
C TYR A 189 -2.65 -15.57 21.17
N TRP A 190 -3.70 -16.17 20.60
CA TRP A 190 -5.05 -15.63 20.73
C TRP A 190 -5.65 -15.95 22.11
N SER A 191 -6.27 -14.96 22.74
CA SER A 191 -7.05 -15.09 23.97
C SER A 191 -8.07 -13.95 24.08
N LEU A 192 -9.04 -14.08 24.99
CA LEU A 192 -9.98 -12.98 25.28
C LEU A 192 -9.24 -11.73 25.81
N ASP A 193 -8.26 -11.92 26.69
CA ASP A 193 -7.43 -10.81 27.19
C ASP A 193 -6.67 -10.11 26.04
N TYR A 194 -6.18 -10.87 25.06
CA TYR A 194 -5.49 -10.30 23.91
C TYR A 194 -6.43 -9.47 23.00
N VAL A 195 -7.69 -9.89 22.86
CA VAL A 195 -8.72 -9.10 22.18
C VAL A 195 -8.92 -7.75 22.88
N ASP A 196 -9.00 -7.74 24.21
CA ASP A 196 -9.17 -6.52 25.02
C ASP A 196 -7.93 -5.60 24.97
N GLU A 197 -6.73 -6.18 24.96
CA GLU A 197 -5.47 -5.46 24.75
C GLU A 197 -5.43 -4.79 23.37
N CYS A 198 -5.83 -5.51 22.31
CA CYS A 198 -5.90 -4.96 20.95
C CYS A 198 -6.95 -3.84 20.85
N ALA A 199 -8.14 -4.01 21.43
CA ALA A 199 -9.15 -2.95 21.49
C ALA A 199 -8.63 -1.70 22.22
N SER A 200 -7.88 -1.88 23.32
CA SER A 200 -7.26 -0.75 24.03
C SER A 200 -6.25 0.00 23.17
N ARG A 201 -5.37 -0.72 22.48
CA ARG A 201 -4.41 -0.13 21.54
C ARG A 201 -5.10 0.56 20.36
N GLN A 202 -6.19 -0.01 19.83
CA GLN A 202 -6.98 0.59 18.76
C GLN A 202 -7.58 1.93 19.17
N ARG A 203 -8.07 2.06 20.40
CA ARG A 203 -8.54 3.35 20.95
C ARG A 203 -7.43 4.41 20.99
N GLU A 204 -6.23 4.04 21.40
CA GLU A 204 -5.06 4.95 21.41
C GLU A 204 -4.74 5.43 19.99
N ILE A 205 -4.67 4.51 19.02
CA ILE A 205 -4.39 4.84 17.62
C ILE A 205 -5.49 5.76 17.05
N LEU A 206 -6.76 5.42 17.27
CA LEU A 206 -7.90 6.19 16.75
C LEU A 206 -8.01 7.57 17.38
N THR A 207 -7.67 7.72 18.66
CA THR A 207 -7.61 9.01 19.35
C THR A 207 -6.66 9.98 18.67
N GLU A 208 -5.55 9.49 18.11
CA GLU A 208 -4.61 10.31 17.36
C GLU A 208 -5.00 10.45 15.88
N ALA A 209 -5.57 9.40 15.28
CA ALA A 209 -5.98 9.41 13.88
C ALA A 209 -7.05 10.49 13.59
N VAL A 210 -8.05 10.63 14.47
CA VAL A 210 -9.15 11.61 14.28
C VAL A 210 -8.66 13.05 14.21
N LYS A 211 -7.57 13.38 14.93
CA LYS A 211 -6.95 14.72 14.93
C LYS A 211 -6.29 15.08 13.60
N MET A 212 -6.03 14.09 12.76
CA MET A 212 -5.37 14.29 11.46
C MET A 212 -6.36 14.36 10.29
N VAL A 213 -7.64 14.04 10.52
CA VAL A 213 -8.70 14.11 9.52
C VAL A 213 -9.20 15.55 9.43
N LYS A 214 -9.09 16.20 8.26
CA LYS A 214 -9.59 17.57 8.09
C LYS A 214 -11.11 17.67 8.35
N PRO A 215 -11.68 18.85 8.65
CA PRO A 215 -13.12 19.07 8.56
C PRO A 215 -13.66 18.68 7.19
N GLY A 216 -14.71 17.85 7.15
CA GLY A 216 -15.24 17.27 5.91
C GLY A 216 -14.39 16.12 5.34
N GLY A 217 -13.31 15.71 5.99
CA GLY A 217 -12.50 14.53 5.64
C GLY A 217 -13.11 13.22 6.16
N GLN A 218 -12.50 12.10 5.77
CA GLN A 218 -12.96 10.76 6.10
C GLN A 218 -11.93 9.96 6.88
N LEU A 219 -12.42 9.14 7.79
CA LEU A 219 -11.67 8.11 8.49
C LEU A 219 -12.16 6.74 8.04
N ILE A 220 -11.25 5.89 7.59
CA ILE A 220 -11.52 4.49 7.27
C ILE A 220 -10.84 3.65 8.34
N TYR A 221 -11.62 2.83 9.02
CA TYR A 221 -11.14 1.89 10.02
C TYR A 221 -11.34 0.47 9.51
N SER A 222 -10.33 -0.38 9.67
CA SER A 222 -10.45 -1.81 9.37
C SER A 222 -9.67 -2.69 10.33
N THR A 223 -10.14 -3.93 10.44
CA THR A 223 -9.46 -5.02 11.15
C THR A 223 -9.55 -6.30 10.31
N CYS A 224 -8.68 -7.27 10.59
CA CYS A 224 -8.80 -8.64 10.12
C CYS A 224 -9.21 -9.60 11.26
N THR A 225 -10.07 -9.13 12.17
CA THR A 225 -10.68 -9.92 13.24
C THR A 225 -12.20 -9.99 13.11
N PHE A 226 -12.84 -10.85 13.90
CA PHE A 226 -14.29 -10.93 13.99
C PHE A 226 -14.83 -10.39 15.33
N ALA A 227 -13.93 -10.00 16.24
CA ALA A 227 -14.25 -9.63 17.60
C ALA A 227 -15.04 -8.31 17.68
N PRO A 228 -16.27 -8.31 18.24
CA PRO A 228 -17.06 -7.09 18.43
C PRO A 228 -16.34 -5.97 19.19
N GLU A 229 -15.48 -6.34 20.15
CA GLU A 229 -14.71 -5.46 21.02
C GLU A 229 -13.75 -4.57 20.21
N GLU A 230 -13.26 -5.09 19.09
CA GLU A 230 -12.35 -4.41 18.16
C GLU A 230 -13.11 -3.76 16.98
N ASP A 231 -14.37 -4.11 16.77
CA ASP A 231 -15.16 -3.74 15.58
C ASP A 231 -16.34 -2.82 15.92
N GLU A 232 -17.55 -3.36 16.15
CA GLU A 232 -18.73 -2.53 16.42
C GLU A 232 -18.61 -1.72 17.70
N GLN A 233 -18.04 -2.30 18.77
CA GLN A 233 -17.85 -1.58 20.03
C GLN A 233 -16.82 -0.46 19.88
N MET A 234 -15.82 -0.65 19.01
CA MET A 234 -14.86 0.40 18.66
C MET A 234 -15.55 1.56 17.95
N MET A 235 -16.42 1.26 16.98
CA MET A 235 -17.15 2.29 16.24
C MET A 235 -18.17 3.01 17.12
N ALA A 236 -18.89 2.27 17.98
CA ALA A 236 -19.81 2.85 18.96
C ALA A 236 -19.08 3.79 19.94
N TRP A 237 -17.91 3.38 20.43
CA TRP A 237 -17.04 4.22 21.25
C TRP A 237 -16.59 5.48 20.50
N LEU A 238 -16.15 5.35 19.25
CA LEU A 238 -15.60 6.45 18.47
C LEU A 238 -16.66 7.54 18.23
N VAL A 239 -17.84 7.16 17.71
CA VAL A 239 -18.91 8.15 17.42
C VAL A 239 -19.45 8.81 18.68
N LYS A 240 -19.43 8.10 19.82
CA LYS A 240 -19.80 8.66 21.13
C LYS A 240 -18.75 9.63 21.67
N THR A 241 -17.47 9.31 21.48
CA THR A 241 -16.34 10.10 22.03
C THR A 241 -16.01 11.31 21.17
N PHE A 242 -16.18 11.19 19.85
CA PHE A 242 -15.89 12.23 18.87
C PHE A 242 -17.17 12.54 18.06
N PRO A 243 -18.10 13.36 18.60
CA PRO A 243 -19.43 13.57 18.02
C PRO A 243 -19.41 14.29 16.66
N ASP A 244 -18.27 14.86 16.26
CA ASP A 244 -18.07 15.40 14.91
C ASP A 244 -17.97 14.31 13.84
N PHE A 245 -17.83 13.04 14.23
CA PHE A 245 -17.75 11.90 13.31
C PHE A 245 -19.04 11.11 13.32
N GLN A 246 -19.50 10.77 12.13
CA GLN A 246 -20.64 9.88 11.92
C GLN A 246 -20.26 8.74 10.97
N LEU A 247 -20.83 7.56 11.20
CA LEU A 247 -20.71 6.44 10.26
C LEU A 247 -21.47 6.76 8.98
N VAL A 248 -20.82 6.53 7.84
CA VAL A 248 -21.44 6.70 6.52
C VAL A 248 -21.51 5.36 5.79
N PRO A 249 -22.56 5.11 4.99
CA PRO A 249 -22.72 3.84 4.31
C PRO A 249 -21.51 3.45 3.45
N VAL A 250 -21.12 2.18 3.56
CA VAL A 250 -20.22 1.52 2.63
C VAL A 250 -21.02 0.63 1.67
N GLU A 251 -20.55 0.51 0.42
CA GLU A 251 -21.19 -0.35 -0.57
C GLU A 251 -20.91 -1.82 -0.23
N LYS A 252 -21.96 -2.63 -0.15
CA LYS A 252 -21.86 -4.04 0.25
C LYS A 252 -22.32 -4.95 -0.89
N THR A 253 -21.36 -5.57 -1.56
CA THR A 253 -21.59 -6.48 -2.69
C THR A 253 -20.85 -7.80 -2.46
N GLY A 254 -21.19 -8.84 -3.22
CA GLY A 254 -20.41 -10.09 -3.22
C GLY A 254 -20.34 -10.83 -1.89
N GLY A 255 -21.40 -10.76 -1.07
CA GLY A 255 -21.50 -11.44 0.22
C GLY A 255 -21.02 -10.62 1.43
N VAL A 256 -20.57 -9.38 1.21
CA VAL A 256 -20.35 -8.40 2.29
C VAL A 256 -21.70 -8.09 2.97
N ILE A 257 -21.73 -8.11 4.30
CA ILE A 257 -22.95 -7.88 5.09
C ILE A 257 -22.81 -6.67 6.02
N ASP A 258 -23.94 -6.18 6.52
CA ASP A 258 -23.96 -5.17 7.58
C ASP A 258 -23.21 -5.65 8.82
N ALA A 259 -22.52 -4.73 9.49
CA ALA A 259 -22.11 -4.95 10.87
C ALA A 259 -23.35 -5.10 11.78
N LYS A 260 -23.14 -5.59 13.00
CA LYS A 260 -24.20 -6.07 13.90
C LYS A 260 -24.40 -5.10 15.07
N PRO A 261 -25.40 -4.19 15.03
CA PRO A 261 -25.67 -3.26 16.14
C PRO A 261 -25.79 -3.93 17.51
N GLU A 262 -26.38 -5.12 17.54
CA GLU A 262 -26.57 -5.93 18.74
C GLU A 262 -25.27 -6.43 19.39
N TRP A 263 -24.14 -6.31 18.71
CA TRP A 263 -22.81 -6.67 19.24
C TRP A 263 -22.12 -5.50 19.97
N ALA A 264 -22.76 -4.33 20.00
CA ALA A 264 -22.33 -3.16 20.74
C ALA A 264 -23.49 -2.54 21.55
N ASP A 265 -23.84 -1.28 21.31
CA ASP A 265 -24.83 -0.51 22.06
C ASP A 265 -26.23 -0.49 21.41
N GLY A 266 -26.44 -1.28 20.35
CA GLY A 266 -27.69 -1.31 19.60
C GLY A 266 -27.89 -0.14 18.64
N ASN A 267 -26.89 0.73 18.43
CA ASN A 267 -26.99 1.85 17.50
C ASN A 267 -27.21 1.36 16.05
N PRO A 268 -28.35 1.68 15.40
CA PRO A 268 -28.65 1.21 14.06
C PRO A 268 -27.66 1.72 13.00
N ASP A 269 -26.97 2.84 13.23
CA ASP A 269 -25.97 3.39 12.31
C ASP A 269 -24.75 2.48 12.16
N LEU A 270 -24.52 1.56 13.10
CA LEU A 270 -23.48 0.54 12.98
C LEU A 270 -23.65 -0.30 11.70
N LYS A 271 -24.88 -0.47 11.19
CA LYS A 271 -25.13 -1.14 9.90
C LYS A 271 -24.47 -0.45 8.71
N ASN A 272 -24.03 0.79 8.84
CA ASN A 272 -23.26 1.47 7.79
C ASN A 272 -21.84 0.90 7.64
N ALA A 273 -21.31 0.24 8.67
CA ALA A 273 -20.08 -0.57 8.58
C ALA A 273 -20.37 -1.96 7.98
N ALA A 274 -19.31 -2.63 7.57
CA ALA A 274 -19.37 -3.90 6.86
C ALA A 274 -18.57 -5.01 7.56
N ARG A 275 -19.12 -6.23 7.50
CA ARG A 275 -18.43 -7.46 7.85
C ARG A 275 -18.26 -8.37 6.63
N LEU A 276 -17.08 -8.96 6.55
CA LEU A 276 -16.71 -9.98 5.59
C LEU A 276 -16.45 -11.25 6.38
N PHE A 277 -17.28 -12.27 6.20
CA PHE A 277 -17.13 -13.55 6.86
C PHE A 277 -16.76 -14.66 5.87
N PRO A 278 -15.86 -15.58 6.24
CA PRO A 278 -15.36 -16.63 5.34
C PRO A 278 -16.44 -17.63 4.90
N ASN A 279 -17.55 -17.75 5.64
CA ASN A 279 -18.71 -18.58 5.26
C ASN A 279 -19.72 -17.87 4.35
N ARG A 280 -19.53 -16.58 4.07
CA ARG A 280 -20.45 -15.75 3.26
C ARG A 280 -19.85 -15.33 1.92
N LEU A 281 -18.52 -15.31 1.81
CA LEU A 281 -17.79 -14.90 0.61
C LEU A 281 -16.43 -15.61 0.52
N GLN A 282 -15.80 -15.50 -0.65
CA GLN A 282 -14.44 -15.98 -0.85
C GLN A 282 -13.43 -14.96 -0.31
N GLY A 283 -12.99 -15.16 0.93
CA GLY A 283 -12.02 -14.33 1.62
C GLY A 283 -11.78 -14.83 3.04
N GLU A 284 -10.78 -14.29 3.72
CA GLU A 284 -10.42 -14.73 5.06
C GLU A 284 -11.24 -14.06 6.17
N GLY A 285 -11.62 -12.80 5.96
CA GLY A 285 -12.50 -12.06 6.85
C GLY A 285 -11.92 -10.72 7.27
N HIS A 286 -12.78 -9.69 7.31
CA HIS A 286 -12.43 -8.31 7.65
C HIS A 286 -13.67 -7.59 8.22
N PHE A 287 -13.42 -6.57 9.04
CA PHE A 287 -14.37 -5.52 9.34
C PHE A 287 -13.90 -4.21 8.69
N VAL A 288 -14.82 -3.43 8.13
CA VAL A 288 -14.51 -2.10 7.59
C VAL A 288 -15.62 -1.11 7.93
N ALA A 289 -15.22 0.05 8.47
CA ALA A 289 -16.09 1.18 8.73
C ALA A 289 -15.55 2.44 8.06
N LYS A 290 -16.46 3.30 7.59
CA LYS A 290 -16.14 4.61 7.03
C LYS A 290 -16.88 5.67 7.84
N LEU A 291 -16.14 6.65 8.32
CA LEU A 291 -16.66 7.77 9.08
C LEU A 291 -16.38 9.08 8.36
N GLN A 292 -17.33 9.99 8.45
CA GLN A 292 -17.25 11.33 7.89
C GLN A 292 -17.16 12.33 9.05
N ARG A 293 -16.12 13.17 9.04
CA ARG A 293 -16.05 14.32 9.95
C ARG A 293 -16.94 15.45 9.43
N ALA A 294 -17.65 16.14 10.33
CA ALA A 294 -18.45 17.31 10.00
C ALA A 294 -17.59 18.41 9.35
N ALA A 295 -18.14 19.07 8.33
CA ALA A 295 -17.46 20.17 7.62
C ALA A 295 -17.36 21.45 8.46
N THR A 296 -18.26 21.60 9.44
CA THR A 296 -18.33 22.75 10.35
C THR A 296 -17.44 22.63 11.58
N ALA A 297 -16.75 21.49 11.74
CA ALA A 297 -15.85 21.30 12.88
C ALA A 297 -14.71 22.33 12.84
N GLU A 298 -14.33 22.86 14.00
CA GLU A 298 -13.15 23.73 14.10
C GLU A 298 -11.91 22.93 13.68
N GLY A 299 -11.10 23.52 12.80
CA GLY A 299 -9.89 22.91 12.28
C GLY A 299 -8.66 23.77 12.57
N GLY A 300 -7.58 23.13 12.98
CA GLY A 300 -6.24 23.66 12.87
C GLY A 300 -5.74 23.65 11.42
N GLN A 301 -4.55 24.20 11.23
CA GLN A 301 -3.77 23.99 10.01
C GLN A 301 -2.35 23.64 10.42
N PRO A 302 -1.68 22.73 9.70
CA PRO A 302 -0.29 22.48 9.97
C PRO A 302 0.53 23.74 9.64
N HIS A 303 1.57 23.98 10.42
CA HIS A 303 2.40 25.17 10.30
C HIS A 303 3.72 24.90 9.57
N GLY A 304 4.24 25.93 8.91
CA GLY A 304 5.55 25.90 8.26
C GLY A 304 5.61 25.04 7.00
N GLN A 305 6.82 24.84 6.49
CA GLN A 305 7.10 24.05 5.29
C GLN A 305 8.19 23.02 5.60
N ALA A 306 8.10 21.85 4.95
CA ALA A 306 9.09 20.80 5.11
C ALA A 306 10.46 21.21 4.54
N HIS A 307 11.53 20.95 5.31
CA HIS A 307 12.91 21.05 4.84
C HIS A 307 13.56 19.66 4.86
N LEU A 308 13.34 18.88 3.80
CA LEU A 308 13.70 17.46 3.72
C LEU A 308 15.13 17.19 3.22
N GLY A 309 15.79 18.19 2.64
CA GLY A 309 17.11 18.07 2.05
C GLY A 309 17.63 19.42 1.55
N THR A 310 18.62 19.38 0.66
CA THR A 310 19.21 20.59 0.07
C THR A 310 18.78 20.78 -1.37
N ALA A 311 18.74 22.02 -1.83
CA ALA A 311 18.57 22.30 -3.26
C ALA A 311 19.78 21.76 -4.05
N LEU A 312 19.54 21.39 -5.31
CA LEU A 312 20.60 20.90 -6.21
C LEU A 312 21.66 22.00 -6.45
N THR A 313 22.90 21.60 -6.65
CA THR A 313 23.94 22.50 -7.18
C THR A 313 23.74 22.75 -8.68
N GLY A 314 24.46 23.73 -9.25
CA GLY A 314 24.42 23.99 -10.70
C GLY A 314 24.87 22.76 -11.52
N GLU A 315 25.89 22.05 -11.07
CA GLU A 315 26.36 20.81 -11.72
C GLU A 315 25.31 19.70 -11.65
N GLN A 316 24.73 19.46 -10.47
CA GLN A 316 23.69 18.46 -10.27
C GLN A 316 22.46 18.74 -11.13
N ARG A 317 22.00 20.00 -11.20
CA ARG A 317 20.92 20.42 -12.11
C ARG A 317 21.25 20.08 -13.55
N ARG A 318 22.46 20.38 -14.01
CA ARG A 318 22.88 20.07 -15.39
C ARG A 318 22.89 18.55 -15.66
N LEU A 319 23.45 17.77 -14.74
CA LEU A 319 23.53 16.30 -14.88
C LEU A 319 22.14 15.65 -14.88
N TRP A 320 21.24 16.08 -14.00
CA TRP A 320 19.86 15.63 -13.98
C TRP A 320 19.11 16.05 -15.25
N ALA A 321 19.18 17.32 -15.64
CA ALA A 321 18.48 17.83 -16.82
C ALA A 321 18.92 17.13 -18.11
N ASP A 322 20.21 16.79 -18.23
CA ASP A 322 20.73 16.03 -19.36
C ASP A 322 20.17 14.61 -19.40
N PHE A 323 20.16 13.90 -18.27
CA PHE A 323 19.54 12.59 -18.15
C PHE A 323 18.02 12.64 -18.45
N ALA A 324 17.30 13.54 -17.78
CA ALA A 324 15.86 13.68 -17.90
C ALA A 324 15.44 13.96 -19.35
N ARG A 325 16.10 14.91 -20.03
CA ARG A 325 15.82 15.23 -21.43
C ARG A 325 16.14 14.07 -22.38
N THR A 326 17.28 13.41 -22.18
CA THR A 326 17.77 12.40 -23.14
C THR A 326 17.05 11.07 -22.98
N VAL A 327 16.76 10.67 -21.74
CA VAL A 327 16.24 9.34 -21.42
C VAL A 327 14.74 9.37 -21.19
N LEU A 328 14.26 10.28 -20.33
CA LEU A 328 12.86 10.29 -19.90
C LEU A 328 11.95 11.11 -20.82
N GLY A 329 12.44 12.22 -21.38
CA GLY A 329 11.61 13.16 -22.14
C GLY A 329 10.44 13.67 -21.31
N ASP A 330 9.22 13.56 -21.85
CA ASP A 330 7.98 13.98 -21.21
C ASP A 330 7.55 13.10 -20.02
N ALA A 331 8.23 11.98 -19.78
CA ALA A 331 8.04 11.14 -18.60
C ALA A 331 8.81 11.64 -17.36
N ALA A 332 9.62 12.70 -17.49
CA ALA A 332 10.38 13.24 -16.37
C ALA A 332 9.44 13.67 -15.22
N PRO A 333 9.70 13.23 -13.98
CA PRO A 333 8.90 13.63 -12.83
C PRO A 333 8.84 15.15 -12.68
N THR A 334 7.63 15.65 -12.43
CA THR A 334 7.38 17.06 -12.11
C THR A 334 7.23 17.20 -10.61
N GLY A 335 7.85 18.22 -10.02
CA GLY A 335 7.85 18.43 -8.56
C GLY A 335 9.16 19.04 -8.04
N ASP A 336 9.19 19.28 -6.74
CA ASP A 336 10.38 19.81 -6.10
C ASP A 336 11.47 18.74 -6.02
N LEU A 337 12.68 19.12 -6.42
CA LEU A 337 13.84 18.25 -6.41
C LEU A 337 14.76 18.63 -5.26
N ILE A 338 15.07 17.65 -4.43
CA ILE A 338 16.02 17.81 -3.32
C ILE A 338 17.11 16.76 -3.39
N THR A 339 18.24 17.05 -2.76
CA THR A 339 19.28 16.07 -2.49
C THR A 339 19.39 15.77 -1.00
N ILE A 340 19.52 14.48 -0.67
CA ILE A 340 19.98 14.01 0.64
C ILE A 340 21.32 13.32 0.40
N LYS A 341 22.41 13.97 0.82
CA LYS A 341 23.78 13.59 0.43
C LYS A 341 23.91 13.58 -1.10
N ASP A 342 24.23 12.44 -1.69
CA ASP A 342 24.37 12.25 -3.13
C ASP A 342 23.09 11.72 -3.82
N GLN A 343 22.03 11.48 -3.06
CA GLN A 343 20.77 10.92 -3.57
C GLN A 343 19.80 12.03 -3.98
N LEU A 344 19.20 11.90 -5.16
CA LEU A 344 18.21 12.82 -5.72
C LEU A 344 16.80 12.27 -5.52
N PHE A 345 15.89 13.10 -5.00
CA PHE A 345 14.48 12.75 -4.84
C PHE A 345 13.58 13.80 -5.50
N ALA A 346 12.48 13.34 -6.09
CA ALA A 346 11.30 14.17 -6.31
C ALA A 346 10.39 14.05 -5.09
N VAL A 347 10.09 15.17 -4.44
CA VAL A 347 9.26 15.18 -3.22
C VAL A 347 7.87 15.72 -3.52
N PRO A 348 6.84 15.23 -2.81
CA PRO A 348 5.50 15.81 -2.89
C PRO A 348 5.53 17.30 -2.49
N ALA A 349 4.75 18.11 -3.20
CA ALA A 349 4.59 19.52 -2.88
C ALA A 349 3.72 19.73 -1.62
N ASN A 350 3.77 20.93 -1.04
CA ASN A 350 2.90 21.37 0.06
C ASN A 350 2.99 20.52 1.34
N LEU A 351 4.16 19.94 1.63
CA LEU A 351 4.40 19.26 2.89
C LEU A 351 4.57 20.28 4.03
N PRO A 352 3.87 20.10 5.17
CA PRO A 352 4.03 20.96 6.33
C PRO A 352 5.40 20.76 6.99
N ALA A 353 5.75 21.56 7.99
CA ALA A 353 6.97 21.32 8.74
C ALA A 353 6.94 19.95 9.42
N LEU A 354 7.80 19.03 8.97
CA LEU A 354 7.91 17.66 9.49
C LEU A 354 8.82 17.59 10.73
N LYS A 355 8.80 18.63 11.56
CA LYS A 355 9.65 18.71 12.75
C LYS A 355 9.27 17.55 13.67
N HIS A 356 10.26 16.77 14.12
CA HIS A 356 10.13 15.58 14.97
C HIS A 356 9.62 14.30 14.29
N ALA A 357 9.11 14.35 13.06
CA ALA A 357 8.79 13.13 12.31
C ALA A 357 10.06 12.51 11.69
N HIS A 358 10.23 11.21 11.86
CA HIS A 358 11.23 10.41 11.21
C HIS A 358 10.81 10.05 9.78
N VAL A 359 11.30 10.86 8.84
CA VAL A 359 11.13 10.60 7.40
C VAL A 359 12.04 9.45 6.97
N PHE A 360 11.43 8.30 6.68
CA PHE A 360 12.15 7.14 6.15
C PHE A 360 12.49 7.31 4.65
N ARG A 361 11.55 7.86 3.88
CA ARG A 361 11.76 8.19 2.46
C ARG A 361 10.93 9.43 2.07
N PRO A 362 11.55 10.50 1.55
CA PRO A 362 10.87 11.79 1.35
C PRO A 362 10.00 11.88 0.08
N GLY A 363 10.06 10.87 -0.80
CA GLY A 363 9.44 10.91 -2.12
C GLY A 363 10.01 9.85 -3.07
N LEU A 364 9.80 10.04 -4.36
CA LEU A 364 10.35 9.17 -5.39
C LEU A 364 11.87 9.33 -5.50
N HIS A 365 12.60 8.23 -5.30
CA HIS A 365 14.05 8.21 -5.49
C HIS A 365 14.37 8.23 -6.99
N LEU A 366 15.04 9.29 -7.46
CA LEU A 366 15.36 9.48 -8.87
C LEU A 366 16.69 8.86 -9.27
N GLY A 367 17.68 8.90 -8.37
CA GLY A 367 19.01 8.40 -8.66
C GLY A 367 20.08 9.00 -7.76
N THR A 368 21.32 8.69 -8.07
CA THR A 368 22.48 9.12 -7.30
C THR A 368 23.44 9.93 -8.17
N PHE A 369 23.90 11.05 -7.65
CA PHE A 369 25.02 11.79 -8.23
C PHE A 369 26.35 11.13 -7.84
N LYS A 370 27.18 10.85 -8.84
CA LYS A 370 28.58 10.46 -8.67
C LYS A 370 29.46 11.51 -9.32
N LYS A 371 30.78 11.39 -9.16
CA LYS A 371 31.74 12.32 -9.78
C LYS A 371 31.45 12.49 -11.27
N ASN A 372 31.04 13.70 -11.66
CA ASN A 372 30.70 14.12 -13.02
C ASN A 372 29.61 13.30 -13.72
N ARG A 373 28.73 12.60 -12.99
CA ARG A 373 27.66 11.80 -13.62
C ARG A 373 26.45 11.58 -12.71
N PHE A 374 25.31 11.33 -13.35
CA PHE A 374 24.08 10.85 -12.69
C PHE A 374 23.86 9.37 -13.02
N GLU A 375 23.49 8.58 -12.01
CA GLU A 375 23.11 7.17 -12.12
C GLU A 375 21.64 7.04 -11.69
N PRO A 376 20.71 6.67 -12.59
CA PRO A 376 19.28 6.63 -12.26
C PRO A 376 18.95 5.48 -11.32
N ALA A 377 17.96 5.71 -10.46
CA ALA A 377 17.50 4.72 -9.49
C ALA A 377 16.57 3.68 -10.14
N TYR A 378 16.56 2.48 -9.56
CA TYR A 378 15.58 1.45 -9.88
C TYR A 378 14.13 1.91 -9.60
N ALA A 379 13.91 2.66 -8.52
CA ALA A 379 12.63 3.28 -8.20
C ALA A 379 12.07 4.14 -9.34
N LEU A 380 12.92 4.96 -9.98
CA LEU A 380 12.53 5.77 -11.14
C LEU A 380 12.19 4.91 -12.35
N ALA A 381 12.93 3.82 -12.58
CA ALA A 381 12.63 2.90 -13.68
C ALA A 381 11.23 2.32 -13.53
N LEU A 382 10.89 1.87 -12.32
CA LEU A 382 9.58 1.35 -12.03
C LEU A 382 8.53 2.47 -12.05
N ALA A 383 8.76 3.66 -11.53
CA ALA A 383 7.76 4.73 -11.61
C ALA A 383 7.54 5.29 -13.04
N SER A 384 8.37 4.91 -14.01
CA SER A 384 8.27 5.41 -15.39
C SER A 384 7.24 4.64 -16.20
N ASP A 385 6.52 5.36 -17.06
CA ASP A 385 5.69 4.81 -18.13
C ASP A 385 6.55 4.55 -19.38
N PRO A 386 6.78 3.28 -19.79
CA PRO A 386 7.59 2.97 -20.96
C PRO A 386 7.12 3.62 -22.25
N GLN A 387 5.84 3.97 -22.38
CA GLN A 387 5.29 4.60 -23.59
C GLN A 387 5.65 6.08 -23.70
N ARG A 388 6.01 6.72 -22.59
CA ARG A 388 6.36 8.15 -22.52
C ARG A 388 7.86 8.40 -22.45
N VAL A 389 8.65 7.37 -22.15
CA VAL A 389 10.11 7.43 -22.04
C VAL A 389 10.76 7.47 -23.42
N THR A 390 11.73 8.35 -23.63
CA THR A 390 12.41 8.55 -24.91
C THR A 390 13.38 7.43 -25.28
N GLN A 391 14.15 6.92 -24.31
CA GLN A 391 15.13 5.85 -24.54
C GLN A 391 14.72 4.57 -23.81
N THR A 392 14.05 3.68 -24.54
CA THR A 392 13.72 2.33 -24.11
C THR A 392 14.54 1.29 -24.86
N LEU A 393 14.80 0.15 -24.22
CA LEU A 393 15.43 -1.01 -24.85
C LEU A 393 14.65 -2.27 -24.43
N ALA A 394 13.96 -2.86 -25.40
CA ALA A 394 13.27 -4.12 -25.19
C ALA A 394 14.27 -5.27 -25.03
N ILE A 395 14.04 -6.09 -24.02
CA ILE A 395 14.75 -7.34 -23.77
C ILE A 395 13.76 -8.49 -23.76
N ASP A 396 14.21 -9.67 -24.17
CA ASP A 396 13.42 -10.89 -24.10
C ASP A 396 13.41 -11.50 -22.68
N GLN A 397 12.67 -12.60 -22.52
CA GLN A 397 12.50 -13.27 -21.23
C GLN A 397 13.82 -13.87 -20.71
N ASP A 398 14.66 -14.44 -21.58
CA ASP A 398 15.96 -15.01 -21.19
C ASP A 398 16.92 -13.92 -20.72
N GLN A 399 16.94 -12.79 -21.43
CA GLN A 399 17.68 -11.61 -21.03
C GLN A 399 17.15 -11.02 -19.72
N TRP A 400 15.84 -11.02 -19.47
CA TRP A 400 15.26 -10.61 -18.20
C TRP A 400 15.70 -11.54 -17.05
N ILE A 401 15.71 -12.86 -17.26
CA ILE A 401 16.19 -13.84 -16.27
C ILE A 401 17.65 -13.54 -15.89
N ALA A 402 18.52 -13.34 -16.89
CA ALA A 402 19.92 -12.98 -16.67
C ALA A 402 20.05 -11.61 -15.97
N TRP A 403 19.20 -10.64 -16.34
CA TRP A 403 19.18 -9.30 -15.77
C TRP A 403 18.87 -9.29 -14.27
N VAL A 404 17.80 -9.98 -13.84
CA VAL A 404 17.42 -10.04 -12.42
C VAL A 404 18.37 -10.90 -11.58
N HIS A 405 19.09 -11.84 -12.22
CA HIS A 405 20.19 -12.55 -11.61
C HIS A 405 21.43 -11.65 -11.39
N GLY A 406 21.56 -10.58 -12.17
CA GLY A 406 22.60 -9.56 -12.01
C GLY A 406 23.68 -9.55 -13.10
N GLU A 407 23.42 -10.24 -14.21
CA GLU A 407 24.34 -10.38 -15.34
C GLU A 407 24.24 -9.18 -16.30
N ALA A 408 25.35 -8.90 -16.99
CA ALA A 408 25.36 -7.95 -18.09
C ALA A 408 24.78 -8.62 -19.35
N LEU A 409 24.07 -7.87 -20.17
CA LEU A 409 23.45 -8.41 -21.39
C LEU A 409 24.32 -8.10 -22.61
N SER A 410 24.38 -9.03 -23.55
CA SER A 410 25.02 -8.84 -24.86
C SER A 410 23.96 -8.52 -25.91
N LEU A 411 24.21 -7.49 -26.71
CA LEU A 411 23.32 -7.05 -27.78
C LEU A 411 23.89 -7.45 -29.14
N THR A 412 23.07 -8.08 -29.98
CA THR A 412 23.42 -8.35 -31.39
C THR A 412 23.53 -7.06 -32.20
N THR A 413 22.73 -6.06 -31.87
CA THR A 413 22.80 -4.71 -32.44
C THR A 413 22.61 -3.71 -31.32
N ALA A 414 23.60 -2.85 -31.11
CA ALA A 414 23.60 -1.90 -30.01
C ALA A 414 23.08 -0.53 -30.47
N PRO A 415 22.18 0.10 -29.70
CA PRO A 415 21.81 1.49 -29.94
C PRO A 415 22.95 2.42 -29.49
N THR A 416 22.71 3.73 -29.54
CA THR A 416 23.71 4.71 -29.08
C THR A 416 24.11 4.49 -27.63
N LYS A 417 25.40 4.70 -27.30
CA LYS A 417 25.90 4.61 -25.92
C LYS A 417 25.09 5.54 -25.00
N GLY A 418 24.51 4.99 -23.94
CA GLY A 418 23.61 5.76 -23.09
C GLY A 418 22.91 4.92 -22.02
N TRP A 419 22.01 5.57 -21.29
CA TRP A 419 21.10 4.93 -20.35
C TRP A 419 19.78 4.62 -21.04
N TYR A 420 19.23 3.44 -20.80
CA TYR A 420 17.94 3.02 -21.36
C TYR A 420 17.08 2.45 -20.26
N LEU A 421 15.78 2.77 -20.30
CA LEU A 421 14.79 2.00 -19.56
C LEU A 421 14.66 0.64 -20.23
N LEU A 422 15.02 -0.42 -19.52
CA LEU A 422 14.83 -1.79 -20.01
C LEU A 422 13.36 -2.18 -19.84
N THR A 423 12.81 -2.81 -20.88
CA THR A 423 11.45 -3.33 -20.86
C THR A 423 11.41 -4.80 -21.25
N CYS A 424 10.64 -5.61 -20.53
CA CYS A 424 10.34 -6.99 -20.91
C CYS A 424 8.82 -7.16 -20.92
N ASP A 425 8.25 -7.69 -22.00
CA ASP A 425 6.79 -7.79 -22.20
C ASP A 425 6.04 -6.47 -21.86
N HIS A 426 6.58 -5.37 -22.40
CA HIS A 426 6.11 -3.99 -22.15
C HIS A 426 6.19 -3.50 -20.69
N GLN A 427 6.69 -4.30 -19.75
CA GLN A 427 6.88 -3.90 -18.35
C GLN A 427 8.25 -3.27 -18.14
N PRO A 428 8.37 -2.19 -17.34
CA PRO A 428 9.67 -1.67 -16.94
C PRO A 428 10.36 -2.61 -15.95
N VAL A 429 11.63 -2.94 -16.20
CA VAL A 429 12.40 -3.88 -15.35
C VAL A 429 13.66 -3.27 -14.72
N GLY A 430 13.98 -2.02 -15.04
CA GLY A 430 15.14 -1.30 -14.51
C GLY A 430 15.83 -0.44 -15.56
N PHE A 431 16.82 0.35 -15.15
CA PHE A 431 17.71 1.05 -16.09
C PHE A 431 18.94 0.20 -16.40
N GLY A 432 19.34 0.16 -17.67
CA GLY A 432 20.59 -0.42 -18.13
C GLY A 432 21.45 0.63 -18.82
N LYS A 433 22.78 0.45 -18.79
CA LYS A 433 23.71 1.35 -19.51
C LYS A 433 24.40 0.64 -20.66
N VAL A 434 24.10 1.06 -21.89
CA VAL A 434 24.71 0.54 -23.12
C VAL A 434 26.13 1.12 -23.26
N VAL A 435 27.12 0.23 -23.39
CA VAL A 435 28.52 0.56 -23.68
C VAL A 435 29.05 -0.46 -24.69
N GLY A 436 29.22 -0.03 -25.95
CA GLY A 436 29.50 -0.97 -27.04
C GLY A 436 28.31 -1.91 -27.24
N GLN A 437 28.56 -3.21 -27.34
CA GLN A 437 27.52 -4.24 -27.46
C GLN A 437 27.04 -4.80 -26.11
N THR A 438 27.39 -4.15 -25.00
CA THR A 438 27.04 -4.63 -23.65
C THR A 438 26.10 -3.68 -22.94
N VAL A 439 25.03 -4.22 -22.36
CA VAL A 439 24.19 -3.52 -21.36
C VAL A 439 24.72 -3.85 -19.97
N LYS A 440 25.27 -2.84 -19.29
CA LYS A 440 25.73 -2.99 -17.91
C LYS A 440 24.54 -3.15 -16.96
N ASN A 441 24.70 -4.07 -16.00
CA ASN A 441 23.69 -4.37 -14.99
C ASN A 441 23.65 -3.34 -13.87
N PHE A 442 22.48 -2.73 -13.68
CA PHE A 442 22.15 -1.83 -12.57
C PHE A 442 20.92 -2.32 -11.78
N PHE A 443 20.54 -3.60 -11.95
CA PHE A 443 19.53 -4.21 -11.10
C PHE A 443 20.05 -4.23 -9.65
N PRO A 444 19.26 -3.77 -8.65
CA PRO A 444 19.75 -3.62 -7.28
C PRO A 444 20.30 -4.94 -6.73
N LYS A 445 21.53 -4.92 -6.23
CA LYS A 445 22.22 -6.14 -5.74
C LYS A 445 21.42 -6.89 -4.67
N GLY A 446 20.77 -6.16 -3.76
CA GLY A 446 19.95 -6.73 -2.70
C GLY A 446 18.61 -7.30 -3.16
N LEU A 447 18.20 -7.02 -4.40
CA LEU A 447 16.96 -7.54 -4.98
C LEU A 447 17.22 -8.63 -6.03
N ARG A 448 18.47 -9.05 -6.27
CA ARG A 448 18.79 -10.10 -7.25
C ARG A 448 18.17 -11.44 -6.85
N PHE A 449 17.66 -12.19 -7.82
CA PHE A 449 17.08 -13.52 -7.60
C PHE A 449 17.28 -14.44 -8.80
N THR A 450 17.21 -15.74 -8.53
CA THR A 450 17.12 -16.79 -9.54
C THR A 450 15.66 -17.05 -9.88
N VAL A 451 15.35 -17.02 -11.18
CA VAL A 451 14.04 -17.40 -11.71
C VAL A 451 14.03 -18.90 -11.98
N TYR A 452 13.04 -19.61 -11.48
CA TYR A 452 12.84 -21.04 -11.75
C TYR A 452 11.75 -21.24 -12.83
N PRO A 453 11.68 -22.41 -13.47
CA PRO A 453 10.63 -22.70 -14.46
C PRO A 453 9.21 -22.37 -13.95
N ASP A 454 8.90 -22.73 -12.71
CA ASP A 454 7.60 -22.48 -12.06
C ASP A 454 7.26 -20.99 -11.84
N ASP A 455 8.21 -20.07 -12.09
CA ASP A 455 8.04 -18.62 -11.99
C ASP A 455 7.67 -17.96 -13.33
N LEU A 456 7.79 -18.69 -14.45
CA LEU A 456 7.61 -18.15 -15.82
C LEU A 456 6.16 -18.22 -16.34
N ASP A 457 5.31 -19.00 -15.66
CA ASP A 457 3.90 -19.26 -16.04
C ASP A 457 2.93 -18.09 -15.79
#